data_AF-A0A1V5WEI2-F1
#
_entry.id   AF-A0A1V5WEI2-F1
#
_cell.length_a   1.000
_cell.length_b   1.000
_cell.length_c   1.000
_cell.angle_alpha   90.00
_cell.angle_beta   90.00
_cell.angle_gamma   90.00
#
_symmetry.space_group_name_H-M   'P 1'
#
loop_
_entity.id
_entity.type
_entity.pdbx_description
1 polymer ?
#
loop_
_entity_poly.entity_id
_entity_poly.type
_entity_poly.pdbx_seq_one_letter_code
_entity_poly.pdbx_strand_id
1 'polypeptide(L)'
;MKKFVTLIMVITVLSTCWSSGTKDQSNDVLQNPDLTALEDGVYTGSFKQGLVSATVEITVQNKAIIAFVIKKHRNGRGRPAEAITARVLEEQRLDVDAISGATASSRVILKAAEQALVVNRQPDSDSGDDAR
;
A
#
# COMPACT_ATOMS: atom_id res chain seq x y z
N MET A 1 -14.89 -33.31 -53.67
CA MET A 1 -15.37 -34.26 -52.64
C MET A 1 -14.16 -34.70 -51.82
N LYS A 2 -14.19 -34.54 -50.48
CA LYS A 2 -13.60 -35.47 -49.46
C LYS A 2 -12.09 -35.82 -49.64
N LYS A 3 -11.13 -35.54 -48.74
CA LYS A 3 -11.07 -35.48 -47.26
C LYS A 3 -9.65 -35.06 -46.80
N PHE A 4 -9.46 -34.95 -45.47
CA PHE A 4 -8.20 -35.01 -44.68
C PHE A 4 -7.44 -33.67 -44.56
N VAL A 5 -7.58 -32.88 -43.49
CA VAL A 5 -7.19 -33.18 -42.10
C VAL A 5 -5.93 -34.04 -42.08
N THR A 6 -4.76 -33.49 -41.78
CA THR A 6 -3.95 -33.78 -40.58
C THR A 6 -2.55 -33.12 -40.71
N LEU A 7 -2.05 -32.60 -39.57
CA LEU A 7 -0.68 -32.83 -39.04
C LEU A 7 0.52 -32.01 -39.54
N ILE A 8 1.01 -31.17 -38.61
CA ILE A 8 2.41 -30.98 -38.17
C ILE A 8 3.43 -30.53 -39.24
N MET A 9 3.90 -29.28 -39.11
CA MET A 9 5.34 -29.00 -39.19
C MET A 9 5.73 -27.74 -38.37
N VAL A 10 6.17 -27.99 -37.14
CA VAL A 10 7.42 -27.47 -36.54
C VAL A 10 7.84 -26.04 -36.94
N ILE A 11 7.55 -25.06 -36.07
CA ILE A 11 8.40 -23.86 -35.91
C ILE A 11 8.85 -23.84 -34.45
N THR A 12 9.93 -24.58 -34.21
CA THR A 12 10.75 -24.53 -33.00
C THR A 12 11.69 -23.33 -33.07
N VAL A 13 11.37 -22.27 -32.32
CA VAL A 13 12.29 -21.20 -31.90
C VAL A 13 12.10 -21.12 -30.38
N LEU A 14 12.87 -21.86 -29.59
CA LEU A 14 14.21 -21.53 -29.10
C LEU A 14 14.30 -20.13 -28.47
N SER A 15 14.43 -20.12 -27.14
CA SER A 15 15.00 -19.04 -26.33
C SER A 15 14.24 -17.72 -26.19
N THR A 16 13.22 -17.72 -25.33
CA THR A 16 13.07 -16.63 -24.36
C THR A 16 12.97 -17.21 -22.96
N CYS A 17 14.13 -17.26 -22.32
CA CYS A 17 14.26 -17.31 -20.86
C CYS A 17 13.60 -16.05 -20.29
N TRP A 18 12.54 -16.22 -19.51
CA TRP A 18 12.08 -15.33 -18.44
C TRP A 18 10.74 -15.90 -17.96
N SER A 19 10.43 -16.07 -16.70
CA SER A 19 11.06 -15.59 -15.49
C SER A 19 10.68 -16.61 -14.42
N SER A 20 11.70 -17.15 -13.74
CA SER A 20 11.52 -17.86 -12.49
C SER A 20 10.66 -17.00 -11.58
N GLY A 21 9.48 -17.52 -11.20
CA GLY A 21 8.64 -16.90 -10.19
C GLY A 21 9.42 -16.79 -8.90
N THR A 22 10.05 -15.64 -8.69
CA THR A 22 10.52 -15.19 -7.38
C THR A 22 9.27 -15.13 -6.52
N LYS A 23 9.15 -16.08 -5.60
CA LYS A 23 8.39 -15.85 -4.38
C LYS A 23 9.09 -14.67 -3.74
N ASP A 24 8.58 -13.47 -3.99
CA ASP A 24 9.07 -12.25 -3.39
C ASP A 24 8.94 -12.43 -1.88
N GLN A 25 10.10 -12.64 -1.32
CA GLN A 25 10.34 -12.87 0.08
C GLN A 25 9.80 -11.64 0.78
N SER A 26 8.79 -11.84 1.62
CA SER A 26 8.15 -10.87 2.52
C SER A 26 9.16 -9.89 3.13
N ASN A 27 9.50 -8.86 2.39
CA ASN A 27 10.05 -7.63 2.89
C ASN A 27 8.81 -6.81 3.25
N ASP A 28 8.72 -6.44 4.51
CA ASP A 28 7.68 -5.56 5.08
C ASP A 28 7.87 -4.13 4.53
N VAL A 29 8.03 -3.99 3.21
CA VAL A 29 8.23 -2.74 2.50
C VAL A 29 6.90 -2.02 2.52
N LEU A 30 6.91 -0.80 3.05
CA LEU A 30 5.74 0.06 2.99
C LEU A 30 5.50 0.42 1.54
N GLN A 31 4.28 0.14 1.07
CA GLN A 31 3.94 0.51 -0.29
C GLN A 31 3.74 2.02 -0.32
N ASN A 32 4.56 2.71 -1.09
CA ASN A 32 4.35 4.12 -1.38
C ASN A 32 3.09 4.23 -2.26
N PRO A 33 1.98 4.79 -1.76
CA PRO A 33 0.78 4.94 -2.56
C PRO A 33 1.03 5.97 -3.66
N ASP A 34 0.46 5.74 -4.83
CA ASP A 34 0.54 6.67 -5.94
C ASP A 34 -0.38 7.87 -5.67
N LEU A 35 0.20 8.96 -5.16
CA LEU A 35 -0.50 10.20 -4.85
C LEU A 35 -1.16 10.83 -6.09
N THR A 36 -0.70 10.50 -7.30
CA THR A 36 -1.28 11.05 -8.53
C THR A 36 -2.62 10.44 -8.90
N ALA A 37 -2.89 9.24 -8.40
CA ALA A 37 -4.15 8.51 -8.55
C ALA A 37 -5.12 8.75 -7.39
N LEU A 38 -4.69 9.48 -6.35
CA LEU A 38 -5.53 9.87 -5.22
C LEU A 38 -6.25 11.19 -5.51
N GLU A 39 -7.51 11.28 -5.10
CA GLU A 39 -8.26 12.53 -5.13
C GLU A 39 -7.86 13.44 -3.96
N ASP A 40 -8.13 14.73 -4.11
CA ASP A 40 -7.93 15.68 -3.02
C ASP A 40 -9.01 15.47 -1.95
N GLY A 41 -8.61 15.20 -0.71
CA GLY A 41 -9.53 14.83 0.34
C GLY A 41 -8.85 14.49 1.67
N VAL A 42 -9.68 14.11 2.65
CA VAL A 42 -9.22 13.68 3.96
C VAL A 42 -9.37 12.16 4.06
N TYR A 43 -8.25 11.50 4.32
CA TYR A 43 -8.07 10.06 4.36
C TYR A 43 -7.81 9.63 5.78
N THR A 44 -8.70 8.82 6.35
CA THR A 44 -8.51 8.31 7.72
C THR A 44 -8.18 6.83 7.67
N GLY A 45 -7.08 6.46 8.31
CA GLY A 45 -6.64 5.07 8.42
C GLY A 45 -6.37 4.70 9.86
N SER A 46 -6.57 3.42 10.17
CA SER A 46 -6.25 2.90 11.50
C SER A 46 -5.61 1.54 11.38
N PHE A 47 -4.64 1.29 12.25
CA PHE A 47 -3.95 0.02 12.30
C PHE A 47 -3.70 -0.37 13.74
N LYS A 48 -3.82 -1.67 14.04
CA LYS A 48 -3.63 -2.23 15.37
C LYS A 48 -2.80 -3.49 15.27
N GLN A 49 -1.73 -3.54 16.05
CA GLN A 49 -0.86 -4.69 16.20
C GLN A 49 -0.67 -5.00 17.69
N GLY A 50 -1.31 -6.08 18.16
CA GLY A 50 -1.26 -6.49 19.57
C GLY A 50 -1.77 -5.42 20.54
N LEU A 51 -0.88 -4.92 21.40
CA LEU A 51 -1.17 -3.88 22.40
C LEU A 51 -1.00 -2.44 21.86
N VAL A 52 -0.44 -2.27 20.67
CA VAL A 52 -0.15 -0.98 20.04
C VAL A 52 -1.16 -0.72 18.93
N SER A 53 -1.72 0.48 18.88
CA SER A 53 -2.66 0.90 17.82
C SER A 53 -2.47 2.36 17.49
N ALA A 54 -2.60 2.72 16.22
CA ALA A 54 -2.64 4.11 15.78
C ALA A 54 -3.79 4.35 14.80
N THR A 55 -4.37 5.54 14.90
CA THR A 55 -5.34 6.10 13.97
C THR A 55 -4.76 7.41 13.48
N VAL A 56 -4.68 7.55 12.17
CA VAL A 56 -4.09 8.70 11.47
C VAL A 56 -5.12 9.26 10.49
N GLU A 57 -5.02 10.56 10.28
CA GLU A 57 -5.84 11.33 9.36
C GLU A 57 -4.86 12.10 8.46
N ILE A 58 -4.92 11.84 7.17
CA ILE A 58 -4.02 12.36 6.16
C ILE A 58 -4.85 13.22 5.22
N THR A 59 -4.45 14.47 5.01
CA THR A 59 -5.11 15.32 4.03
C THR A 59 -4.24 15.39 2.78
N VAL A 60 -4.81 14.97 1.66
CA VAL A 60 -4.20 15.08 0.34
C VAL A 60 -4.83 16.26 -0.37
N GLN A 61 -4.00 17.14 -0.92
CA GLN A 61 -4.44 18.25 -1.75
C GLN A 61 -3.39 18.51 -2.84
N ASN A 62 -3.84 18.80 -4.06
CA ASN A 62 -2.98 18.93 -5.23
C ASN A 62 -2.04 17.73 -5.40
N LYS A 63 -2.53 16.50 -5.14
CA LYS A 63 -1.71 15.26 -5.23
C LYS A 63 -0.52 15.22 -4.27
N ALA A 64 -0.57 15.97 -3.18
CA ALA A 64 0.45 16.02 -2.14
C ALA A 64 -0.18 15.89 -0.75
N ILE A 65 0.54 15.30 0.19
CA ILE A 65 0.14 15.21 1.59
C ILE A 65 0.39 16.57 2.25
N ILE A 66 -0.67 17.33 2.49
CA ILE A 66 -0.60 18.65 3.14
C ILE A 66 -0.70 18.56 4.67
N ALA A 67 -1.31 17.50 5.19
CA ALA A 67 -1.45 17.30 6.62
C ALA A 67 -1.40 15.82 6.99
N PHE A 68 -0.79 15.53 8.13
CA PHE A 68 -0.78 14.22 8.76
C PHE A 68 -1.02 14.40 10.25
N VAL A 69 -2.19 13.99 10.71
CA VAL A 69 -2.65 14.14 12.09
C VAL A 69 -2.84 12.77 12.71
N ILE A 70 -2.21 12.52 13.85
CA ILE A 70 -2.44 11.31 14.62
C ILE A 70 -3.65 11.55 15.52
N LYS A 71 -4.79 10.95 15.19
CA LYS A 71 -6.04 11.06 15.98
C LYS A 71 -5.97 10.24 17.26
N LYS A 72 -5.34 9.07 17.19
CA LYS A 72 -5.20 8.15 18.32
C LYS A 72 -3.88 7.43 18.21
N HIS A 73 -3.12 7.42 19.28
CA HIS A 73 -1.92 6.59 19.35
C HIS A 73 -1.83 5.96 20.73
N ARG A 74 -1.89 4.64 20.74
CA ARG A 74 -1.67 3.83 21.91
C ARG A 74 -0.24 3.30 21.86
N ASN A 75 0.70 4.13 22.30
CA ASN A 75 2.04 3.64 22.60
C ASN A 75 1.98 2.86 23.92
N GLY A 76 2.63 1.70 23.97
CA GLY A 76 2.69 0.90 25.20
C GLY A 76 3.64 1.55 26.20
N ARG A 77 4.91 1.15 26.12
CA ARG A 77 6.03 1.72 26.92
C ARG A 77 7.09 2.40 26.05
N GLY A 78 6.80 2.61 24.76
CA GLY A 78 7.73 3.13 23.77
C GLY A 78 7.74 4.66 23.69
N ARG A 79 8.74 5.21 22.99
CA ARG A 79 8.80 6.66 22.71
C ARG A 79 7.67 7.10 21.76
N PRO A 80 7.20 8.36 21.84
CA PRO A 80 6.26 8.89 20.86
C PRO A 80 6.91 8.88 19.48
N ALA A 81 6.28 8.20 18.53
CA ALA A 81 6.69 8.15 17.13
C ALA A 81 6.09 9.29 16.31
N GLU A 82 5.63 10.37 16.95
CA GLU A 82 5.01 11.51 16.28
C GLU A 82 5.97 12.22 15.34
N ALA A 83 7.29 12.19 15.62
CA ALA A 83 8.29 12.74 14.71
C ALA A 83 8.30 12.08 13.32
N ILE A 84 7.70 10.89 13.18
CA ILE A 84 7.60 10.22 11.88
C ILE A 84 6.61 10.91 10.95
N THR A 85 5.61 11.63 11.48
CA THR A 85 4.64 12.35 10.65
C THR A 85 5.29 13.53 9.93
N ALA A 86 6.21 14.23 10.62
CA ALA A 86 7.00 15.30 10.03
C ALA A 86 7.90 14.78 8.89
N ARG A 87 8.52 13.61 9.09
CA ARG A 87 9.31 12.92 8.06
C ARG A 87 8.46 12.58 6.83
N VAL A 88 7.27 12.03 7.04
CA VAL A 88 6.33 11.72 5.95
C VAL A 88 5.90 12.99 5.21
N LEU A 89 5.69 14.11 5.90
CA LEU A 89 5.37 15.40 5.26
C LEU A 89 6.55 15.98 4.48
N GLU A 90 7.77 15.86 5.00
CA GLU A 90 8.97 16.39 4.35
C GLU A 90 9.34 15.57 3.11
N GLU A 91 9.29 14.24 3.22
CA GLU A 91 9.67 13.33 2.14
C GLU A 91 8.51 13.03 1.18
N GLN A 92 7.26 13.34 1.58
CA GLN A 92 6.04 12.98 0.84
C GLN A 92 5.95 11.48 0.52
N ARG A 93 6.53 10.64 1.39
CA ARG A 93 6.62 9.20 1.22
C ARG A 93 6.29 8.48 2.53
N LEU A 94 5.69 7.30 2.41
CA LEU A 94 5.40 6.42 3.56
C LEU A 94 6.57 5.49 3.90
N ASP A 95 7.46 5.22 2.95
CA ASP A 95 8.66 4.40 3.13
C ASP A 95 9.79 5.18 3.82
N VAL A 96 9.51 5.69 5.02
CA VAL A 96 10.49 6.39 5.85
C VAL A 96 11.03 5.46 6.94
N ASP A 97 12.30 5.64 7.29
CA ASP A 97 12.95 4.82 8.31
C ASP A 97 12.24 4.93 9.67
N ALA A 98 12.02 3.78 10.30
CA ALA A 98 11.44 3.72 11.63
C ALA A 98 12.38 4.36 12.68
N ILE A 99 11.81 5.13 13.60
CA ILE A 99 12.58 5.80 14.65
C ILE A 99 13.18 4.75 15.61
N SER A 100 14.49 4.83 15.85
CA SER A 100 15.19 3.94 16.77
C SER A 100 14.61 4.02 18.19
N GLY A 101 14.13 2.88 18.72
CA GLY A 101 13.47 2.80 20.03
C GLY A 101 11.97 3.10 20.02
N ALA A 102 11.37 3.37 18.85
CA ALA A 102 9.93 3.46 18.64
C ALA A 102 9.49 2.62 17.44
N THR A 103 10.17 1.51 17.15
CA THR A 103 9.97 0.69 15.94
C THR A 103 8.53 0.17 15.79
N ALA A 104 7.94 -0.35 16.88
CA ALA A 104 6.55 -0.85 16.84
C ALA A 104 5.54 0.29 16.59
N SER A 105 5.69 1.41 17.27
CA SER A 105 4.84 2.60 17.08
C SER A 105 5.00 3.19 15.69
N SER A 106 6.24 3.33 15.19
CA SER A 106 6.56 3.80 13.85
C SER A 106 5.88 2.94 12.80
N ARG A 107 6.03 1.60 12.89
CA ARG A 107 5.41 0.66 11.95
C ARG A 107 3.88 0.75 11.96
N VAL A 108 3.26 0.84 13.14
CA VAL A 108 1.81 0.94 13.26
C VAL A 108 1.27 2.26 12.68
N ILE A 109 1.98 3.38 12.85
CA ILE A 109 1.61 4.66 12.25
C ILE A 109 1.74 4.60 10.73
N LEU A 110 2.86 4.08 10.21
CA LEU A 110 3.09 3.97 8.76
C LEU A 110 2.10 3.00 8.10
N LYS A 111 1.78 1.88 8.76
CA LYS A 111 0.72 0.98 8.30
C LYS A 111 -0.66 1.63 8.37
N ALA A 112 -0.96 2.41 9.40
CA ALA A 112 -2.23 3.16 9.45
C ALA A 112 -2.32 4.17 8.29
N ALA A 113 -1.21 4.82 7.93
CA ALA A 113 -1.13 5.73 6.79
C ALA A 113 -1.29 5.01 5.45
N GLU A 114 -0.63 3.87 5.28
CA GLU A 114 -0.79 2.99 4.13
C GLU A 114 -2.26 2.58 3.98
N GLN A 115 -2.91 2.15 5.08
CA GLN A 115 -4.34 1.84 5.05
C GLN A 115 -5.21 3.05 4.71
N ALA A 116 -4.89 4.24 5.22
CA ALA A 116 -5.63 5.46 4.89
C ALA A 116 -5.64 5.74 3.38
N LEU A 117 -4.51 5.52 2.71
CA LEU A 117 -4.32 5.85 1.30
C LEU A 117 -4.64 4.69 0.34
N VAL A 118 -4.52 3.43 0.79
CA VAL A 118 -4.80 2.24 -0.02
C VAL A 118 -6.26 1.79 0.09
N VAL A 119 -6.82 1.71 1.31
CA VAL A 119 -8.20 1.22 1.52
C VAL A 119 -9.23 2.23 1.00
N ASN A 120 -8.88 3.51 1.02
CA ASN A 120 -9.75 4.58 0.57
C ASN A 120 -9.51 4.95 -0.91
N ARG A 121 -8.79 4.10 -1.66
CA ARG A 121 -9.02 4.00 -3.11
C ARG A 121 -10.48 3.62 -3.22
N GLN A 122 -11.34 4.58 -3.54
CA GLN A 122 -12.78 4.35 -3.68
C GLN A 122 -12.95 3.02 -4.41
N PRO A 123 -13.65 2.03 -3.82
CA PRO A 123 -14.04 0.88 -4.59
C PRO A 123 -14.87 1.46 -5.73
N ASP A 124 -14.35 1.28 -6.94
CA ASP A 124 -15.11 1.41 -8.15
C ASP A 124 -16.47 0.78 -7.87
N SER A 125 -17.52 1.52 -8.23
CA SER A 125 -18.88 1.02 -8.30
C SER A 125 -18.94 -0.18 -9.23
N ASP A 126 -18.57 -1.36 -8.72
CA ASP A 126 -18.70 -2.65 -9.38
C ASP A 126 -19.33 -3.62 -8.41
N SER A 127 -20.59 -3.34 -8.09
CA SER A 127 -21.56 -4.37 -7.78
C SER A 127 -22.59 -4.38 -8.91
N GLY A 128 -22.10 -4.70 -10.11
CA GLY A 128 -22.91 -5.35 -11.14
C GLY A 128 -22.91 -6.86 -10.87
N ASP A 129 -24.01 -7.50 -11.25
CA ASP A 129 -24.39 -8.91 -11.04
C ASP A 129 -25.00 -9.13 -9.65
N ASP A 130 -26.31 -9.36 -9.52
CA ASP A 130 -27.05 -10.43 -10.19
C ASP A 130 -28.58 -10.23 -10.19
N ALA A 131 -29.09 -9.54 -11.22
CA ALA A 131 -30.47 -9.70 -11.64
C ALA A 131 -30.57 -10.86 -12.65
N ARG A 132 -30.89 -12.07 -12.18
CA ARG A 132 -31.75 -13.05 -12.89
C ARG A 132 -32.15 -14.25 -12.04
#